data_AF-A0A397B1A1-F1
#
_entry.id   AF-A0A397B1A1-F1
#
_cell.length_a   1.000
_cell.length_b   1.000
_cell.length_c   1.000
_cell.angle_alpha   90.00
_cell.angle_beta   90.00
_cell.angle_gamma   90.00
#
_symmetry.space_group_name_H-M   'P 1'
#
loop_
_entity.id
_entity.type
_entity.pdbx_description
1 polymer ?
#
loop_
_entity_poly.entity_id
_entity_poly.type
_entity_poly.pdbx_seq_one_letter_code
_entity_poly.pdbx_strand_id
1 'polypeptide(L)'
;MTTESDVLYAVDVLTTSLCNDKYWNIIGIDLKYEPFNITWGDNGPKDFRVGAASMANRMLVKCPQWLAFIEGNALKQNGMYAGQKSWFFDWWGGGLRDVGTNPLTLNTAHKVVYAPHYYSPSVYPQAYLVQGGKREGDILTGYREWDDATLEQIVADSSEDMFGYLRSTQDGALVLGEFGGLFTQDTHVNKTNQRVTQNVIKMVASQPGYAGGYVWSLNPESGYEFSASGTKGYFMEGLLTLDWVHVNTPLLQALEGMNSLNNLTPFPCLKM
;
A
#
# COMPACT_ATOMS: atom_id res chain seq x y z
N MET A 1 0.13 -27.06 4.59
CA MET A 1 -0.80 -25.99 4.18
C MET A 1 -1.38 -25.41 5.46
N THR A 2 -1.31 -24.09 5.64
CA THR A 2 -1.86 -23.41 6.82
C THR A 2 -3.38 -23.42 6.74
N THR A 3 -4.04 -23.86 7.82
CA THR A 3 -5.51 -23.91 7.91
C THR A 3 -6.07 -22.62 8.51
N GLU A 4 -7.37 -22.38 8.36
CA GLU A 4 -8.05 -21.27 9.05
C GLU A 4 -7.86 -21.35 10.57
N SER A 5 -7.93 -22.55 11.16
CA SER A 5 -7.68 -22.75 12.59
C SER A 5 -6.27 -22.35 13.01
N ASP A 6 -5.26 -22.60 12.17
CA ASP A 6 -3.88 -22.18 12.47
C ASP A 6 -3.76 -20.65 12.47
N VAL A 7 -4.43 -19.98 11.54
CA VAL A 7 -4.44 -18.51 11.46
C VAL A 7 -5.15 -17.90 12.66
N LEU A 8 -6.33 -18.42 13.03
CA LEU A 8 -7.07 -17.92 14.20
C LEU A 8 -6.32 -18.20 15.51
N TYR A 9 -5.60 -19.32 15.59
CA TYR A 9 -4.70 -19.59 16.71
C TYR A 9 -3.54 -18.58 16.77
N ALA A 10 -2.96 -18.20 15.63
CA ALA A 10 -1.94 -17.14 15.61
C ALA A 10 -2.50 -15.80 16.11
N VAL A 11 -3.73 -15.42 15.71
CA VAL A 11 -4.42 -14.23 16.26
C VAL A 11 -4.60 -14.33 17.77
N ASP A 12 -4.93 -15.52 18.28
CA ASP A 12 -5.04 -15.75 19.73
C ASP A 12 -3.70 -15.57 20.46
N VAL A 13 -2.60 -16.05 19.86
CA VAL A 13 -1.25 -15.90 20.42
C VAL A 13 -0.85 -14.43 20.44
N LEU A 14 -1.07 -13.69 19.35
CA LEU A 14 -0.75 -12.26 19.26
C LEU A 14 -1.51 -11.46 20.32
N THR A 15 -2.84 -11.61 20.37
CA THR A 15 -3.67 -10.89 21.34
C THR A 15 -3.30 -11.24 22.78
N THR A 16 -3.05 -12.51 23.10
CA THR A 16 -2.67 -12.91 24.47
C THR A 16 -1.30 -12.36 24.88
N SER A 17 -0.36 -12.29 23.93
CA SER A 17 1.03 -11.93 24.23
C SER A 17 1.27 -10.41 24.23
N LEU A 18 0.56 -9.70 23.36
CA LEU A 18 0.86 -8.31 23.01
C LEU A 18 -0.24 -7.32 23.42
N CYS A 19 -1.48 -7.78 23.66
CA CYS A 19 -2.55 -6.88 24.09
C CYS A 19 -2.53 -6.67 25.61
N ASN A 20 -1.58 -5.87 26.09
CA ASN A 20 -1.46 -5.49 27.49
C ASN A 20 -0.68 -4.17 27.63
N ASP A 21 -0.72 -3.58 28.83
CA ASP A 21 -0.14 -2.25 29.11
C ASP A 21 1.37 -2.15 28.83
N LYS A 22 2.10 -3.27 28.81
CA LYS A 22 3.52 -3.27 28.44
C LYS A 22 3.73 -2.87 26.98
N TYR A 23 2.81 -3.24 26.09
CA TYR A 23 2.85 -2.93 24.67
C TYR A 23 1.69 -2.02 24.27
N TRP A 24 1.50 -0.96 25.06
CA TRP A 24 0.41 0.02 24.88
C TRP A 24 0.39 0.66 23.48
N ASN A 25 1.53 0.68 22.77
CA ASN A 25 1.72 1.30 21.46
C ASN A 25 1.42 0.38 20.27
N ILE A 26 1.00 -0.87 20.50
CA ILE A 26 0.50 -1.73 19.43
C ILE A 26 -0.94 -1.34 19.14
N ILE A 27 -1.18 -0.90 17.90
CA ILE A 27 -2.47 -0.35 17.49
C ILE A 27 -3.39 -1.37 16.84
N GLY A 28 -2.89 -2.54 16.43
CA GLY A 28 -3.69 -3.47 15.64
C GLY A 28 -2.92 -4.63 15.04
N ILE A 29 -3.62 -5.36 14.17
CA ILE A 29 -3.07 -6.41 13.32
C ILE A 29 -3.39 -6.04 11.87
N ASP A 30 -2.35 -6.06 11.02
CA ASP A 30 -2.53 -6.25 9.59
C ASP A 30 -2.83 -7.71 9.30
N LEU A 31 -4.07 -7.98 8.90
CA LEU A 31 -4.65 -9.32 9.01
C LEU A 31 -3.97 -10.32 8.08
N LYS A 32 -3.51 -9.86 6.91
CA LYS A 32 -2.85 -10.73 5.93
C LYS A 32 -2.11 -9.87 4.90
N TYR A 33 -0.79 -10.02 4.89
CA TYR A 33 0.10 -9.42 3.90
C TYR A 33 -0.23 -9.82 2.47
N GLU A 34 -0.39 -8.84 1.60
CA GLU A 34 -0.56 -8.93 0.15
C GLU A 34 -1.48 -10.07 -0.31
N PRO A 35 -2.78 -10.01 -0.01
CA PRO A 35 -3.75 -10.92 -0.61
C PRO A 35 -3.72 -10.76 -2.14
N PHE A 36 -3.62 -11.89 -2.84
CA PHE A 36 -3.69 -11.93 -4.30
C PHE A 36 -4.58 -13.09 -4.74
N ASN A 37 -5.24 -12.94 -5.88
CA ASN A 37 -6.12 -13.97 -6.45
C ASN A 37 -7.21 -14.48 -5.48
N ILE A 38 -7.69 -13.58 -4.64
CA ILE A 38 -8.84 -13.77 -3.73
C ILE A 38 -10.13 -13.26 -4.40
N THR A 39 -11.27 -13.49 -3.77
CA THR A 39 -12.56 -12.85 -4.11
C THR A 39 -12.99 -11.90 -2.98
N TRP A 40 -14.00 -11.07 -3.25
CA TRP A 40 -14.58 -10.16 -2.26
C TRP A 40 -16.09 -10.07 -2.43
N GLY A 41 -16.86 -10.54 -1.43
CA GLY A 41 -18.32 -10.43 -1.41
C GLY A 41 -19.10 -11.62 -1.96
N ASP A 42 -18.44 -12.66 -2.46
CA ASP A 42 -19.12 -13.86 -2.98
C ASP A 42 -19.45 -14.91 -1.90
N ASN A 43 -19.00 -14.71 -0.65
CA ASN A 43 -19.09 -15.66 0.47
C ASN A 43 -18.50 -17.05 0.15
N GLY A 44 -17.65 -17.14 -0.87
CA GLY A 44 -16.98 -18.37 -1.24
C GLY A 44 -15.74 -18.63 -0.39
N PRO A 45 -15.06 -19.79 -0.59
CA PRO A 45 -13.84 -20.14 0.14
C PRO A 45 -12.66 -19.18 -0.07
N LYS A 46 -12.72 -18.32 -1.10
CA LYS A 46 -11.72 -17.29 -1.39
C LYS A 46 -12.16 -15.88 -0.98
N ASP A 47 -13.34 -15.72 -0.38
CA ASP A 47 -13.85 -14.40 0.01
C ASP A 47 -13.03 -13.87 1.17
N PHE A 48 -12.07 -13.00 0.88
CA PHE A 48 -11.21 -12.44 1.91
C PHE A 48 -11.97 -11.54 2.87
N ARG A 49 -13.12 -10.97 2.47
CA ARG A 49 -14.00 -10.24 3.38
C ARG A 49 -14.47 -11.14 4.54
N VAL A 50 -14.79 -12.40 4.25
CA VAL A 50 -15.19 -13.38 5.27
C VAL A 50 -14.01 -13.73 6.16
N GLY A 51 -12.85 -14.03 5.58
CA GLY A 51 -11.63 -14.32 6.32
C GLY A 51 -11.19 -13.16 7.22
N ALA A 52 -11.22 -11.94 6.70
CA ALA A 52 -10.94 -10.70 7.42
C ALA A 52 -11.91 -10.49 8.59
N ALA A 53 -13.22 -10.68 8.38
CA ALA A 53 -14.21 -10.60 9.45
C ALA A 53 -13.94 -11.63 10.56
N SER A 54 -13.61 -12.88 10.19
CA SER A 54 -13.28 -13.94 11.16
C SER A 54 -12.06 -13.57 12.01
N MET A 55 -10.96 -13.15 11.37
CA MET A 55 -9.73 -12.77 12.07
C MET A 55 -9.92 -11.52 12.95
N ALA A 56 -10.54 -10.47 12.41
CA ALA A 56 -10.78 -9.23 13.14
C ALA A 56 -11.72 -9.43 14.34
N ASN A 57 -12.84 -10.14 14.17
CA ASN A 57 -13.74 -10.42 15.27
C ASN A 57 -13.08 -11.30 16.34
N ARG A 58 -12.24 -12.27 15.96
CA ARG A 58 -11.45 -13.07 16.91
C ARG A 58 -10.47 -12.20 17.70
N MET A 59 -9.77 -11.29 17.04
CA MET A 59 -8.86 -10.34 17.66
C MET A 59 -9.59 -9.44 18.68
N LEU A 60 -10.72 -8.86 18.27
CA LEU A 60 -11.44 -7.85 19.04
C LEU A 60 -12.14 -8.43 20.28
N VAL A 61 -12.43 -9.74 20.32
CA VAL A 61 -12.94 -10.41 21.54
C VAL A 61 -11.96 -10.27 22.70
N LYS A 62 -10.65 -10.40 22.45
CA LYS A 62 -9.61 -10.30 23.48
C LYS A 62 -9.03 -8.90 23.59
N CYS A 63 -8.99 -8.17 22.47
CA CYS A 63 -8.30 -6.90 22.38
C CYS A 63 -9.19 -5.81 21.76
N PRO A 64 -10.21 -5.33 22.48
CA PRO A 64 -11.20 -4.40 21.94
C PRO A 64 -10.63 -3.00 21.63
N GLN A 65 -9.41 -2.65 22.08
CA GLN A 65 -8.77 -1.39 21.70
C GLN A 65 -8.08 -1.42 20.32
N TRP A 66 -7.69 -2.59 19.82
CA TRP A 66 -6.96 -2.72 18.56
C TRP A 66 -7.82 -2.43 17.32
N LEU A 67 -7.15 -2.16 16.21
CA LEU A 67 -7.69 -1.94 14.87
C LEU A 67 -7.33 -3.12 13.97
N ALA A 68 -8.21 -3.43 13.02
CA ALA A 68 -7.98 -4.41 11.97
C ALA A 68 -7.59 -3.68 10.68
N PHE A 69 -6.35 -3.88 10.24
CA PHE A 69 -5.84 -3.35 8.97
C PHE A 69 -6.15 -4.35 7.86
N ILE A 70 -6.81 -3.86 6.81
CA ILE A 70 -7.39 -4.65 5.74
C ILE A 70 -6.77 -4.23 4.41
N GLU A 71 -5.83 -5.04 3.93
CA GLU A 71 -5.29 -4.92 2.58
C GLU A 71 -6.30 -5.38 1.51
N GLY A 72 -5.99 -5.07 0.26
CA GLY A 72 -6.77 -5.41 -0.93
C GLY A 72 -6.25 -6.63 -1.70
N ASN A 73 -6.88 -6.88 -2.85
CA ASN A 73 -6.55 -7.95 -3.77
C ASN A 73 -5.48 -7.52 -4.79
N ALA A 74 -5.05 -8.46 -5.63
CA ALA A 74 -4.36 -8.20 -6.89
C ALA A 74 -5.06 -8.92 -8.05
N LEU A 75 -5.88 -8.18 -8.79
CA LEU A 75 -6.59 -8.68 -9.97
C LEU A 75 -6.23 -7.88 -11.21
N LYS A 76 -6.45 -8.49 -12.37
CA LYS A 76 -6.31 -7.81 -13.65
C LYS A 76 -7.45 -6.81 -13.84
N GLN A 77 -7.08 -5.59 -14.15
CA GLN A 77 -7.98 -4.46 -14.39
C GLN A 77 -7.73 -3.85 -15.76
N ASN A 78 -8.73 -3.11 -16.24
CA ASN A 78 -8.60 -2.21 -17.38
C ASN A 78 -8.86 -0.79 -16.90
N GLY A 79 -8.11 0.17 -17.43
CA GLY A 79 -8.28 1.59 -17.11
C GLY A 79 -7.99 2.46 -18.33
N MET A 80 -8.34 3.73 -18.21
CA MET A 80 -8.01 4.76 -19.18
C MET A 80 -7.43 5.95 -18.43
N TYR A 81 -6.13 6.17 -18.59
CA TYR A 81 -5.42 7.21 -17.87
C TYR A 81 -4.71 8.12 -18.88
N ALA A 82 -4.92 9.43 -18.76
CA ALA A 82 -4.44 10.42 -19.73
C ALA A 82 -4.80 10.09 -21.21
N GLY A 83 -6.00 9.53 -21.42
CA GLY A 83 -6.47 9.10 -22.75
C GLY A 83 -5.82 7.82 -23.29
N GLN A 84 -4.91 7.20 -22.54
CA GLN A 84 -4.30 5.92 -22.88
C GLN A 84 -5.09 4.76 -22.24
N LYS A 85 -5.67 3.91 -23.09
CA LYS A 85 -6.24 2.63 -22.62
C LYS A 85 -5.12 1.69 -22.20
N SER A 86 -5.22 1.17 -20.99
CA SER A 86 -4.25 0.24 -20.42
C SER A 86 -4.96 -0.90 -19.72
N TRP A 87 -4.26 -2.03 -19.58
CA TRP A 87 -4.60 -3.04 -18.60
C TRP A 87 -3.42 -3.19 -17.66
N PHE A 88 -3.73 -3.52 -16.41
CA PHE A 88 -2.75 -3.67 -15.34
C PHE A 88 -3.25 -4.73 -14.37
N PHE A 89 -2.38 -5.19 -13.48
CA PHE A 89 -2.84 -5.82 -12.24
C PHE A 89 -2.84 -4.76 -11.16
N ASP A 90 -3.85 -4.75 -10.29
CA ASP A 90 -3.74 -4.02 -9.02
C ASP A 90 -2.42 -4.42 -8.33
N TRP A 91 -1.76 -3.47 -7.66
CA TRP A 91 -0.67 -3.80 -6.74
C TRP A 91 -1.15 -4.87 -5.77
N TRP A 92 -0.28 -5.80 -5.41
CA TRP A 92 -0.61 -6.80 -4.39
C TRP A 92 -0.96 -6.08 -3.09
N GLY A 93 -2.06 -6.46 -2.44
CA GLY A 93 -2.59 -5.69 -1.31
C GLY A 93 -3.30 -4.39 -1.69
N GLY A 94 -3.36 -3.97 -2.95
CA GLY A 94 -3.88 -2.65 -3.37
C GLY A 94 -5.34 -2.61 -3.83
N GLY A 95 -5.88 -3.72 -4.35
CA GLY A 95 -7.20 -3.75 -4.99
C GLY A 95 -8.37 -3.82 -4.01
N LEU A 96 -8.98 -2.68 -3.67
CA LEU A 96 -10.14 -2.56 -2.76
C LEU A 96 -11.42 -2.11 -3.49
N ARG A 97 -11.53 -2.39 -4.79
CA ARG A 97 -12.62 -1.94 -5.67
C ARG A 97 -14.00 -2.44 -5.26
N ASP A 98 -14.06 -3.67 -4.73
CA ASP A 98 -15.34 -4.32 -4.40
C ASP A 98 -15.84 -4.00 -2.98
N VAL A 99 -15.02 -3.32 -2.17
CA VAL A 99 -15.33 -2.95 -0.78
C VAL A 99 -16.54 -2.02 -0.71
N GLY A 100 -16.65 -1.05 -1.62
CA GLY A 100 -17.77 -0.10 -1.64
C GLY A 100 -19.12 -0.78 -1.84
N THR A 101 -19.15 -1.86 -2.63
CA THR A 101 -20.37 -2.64 -2.90
C THR A 101 -20.65 -3.64 -1.79
N ASN A 102 -19.60 -4.26 -1.23
CA ASN A 102 -19.69 -5.28 -0.19
C ASN A 102 -18.84 -4.88 1.03
N PRO A 103 -19.27 -3.88 1.83
CA PRO A 103 -18.45 -3.37 2.93
C PRO A 103 -18.21 -4.43 4.00
N LEU A 104 -17.01 -4.42 4.58
CA LEU A 104 -16.69 -5.26 5.73
C LEU A 104 -17.40 -4.73 6.97
N THR A 105 -18.21 -5.59 7.61
CA THR A 105 -18.86 -5.28 8.89
C THR A 105 -18.30 -6.16 9.99
N LEU A 106 -17.92 -5.55 11.10
CA LEU A 106 -17.43 -6.23 12.30
C LEU A 106 -18.44 -6.11 13.44
N ASN A 107 -18.34 -6.99 14.44
CA ASN A 107 -19.20 -6.95 15.63
C ASN A 107 -18.93 -5.72 16.49
N THR A 108 -17.72 -5.15 16.43
CA THR A 108 -17.34 -3.92 17.10
C THR A 108 -17.17 -2.82 16.06
N ALA A 109 -17.93 -1.74 16.19
CA ALA A 109 -17.90 -0.61 15.27
C ALA A 109 -16.57 0.16 15.32
N HIS A 110 -16.25 0.87 14.23
CA HIS A 110 -15.09 1.75 14.10
C HIS A 110 -13.73 1.07 14.34
N LYS A 111 -13.60 -0.19 13.90
CA LYS A 111 -12.37 -1.00 14.03
C LYS A 111 -11.65 -1.33 12.73
N VAL A 112 -12.17 -0.88 11.59
CA VAL A 112 -11.61 -1.16 10.27
C VAL A 112 -10.72 0.00 9.83
N VAL A 113 -9.50 -0.34 9.41
CA VAL A 113 -8.60 0.54 8.65
C VAL A 113 -8.30 -0.16 7.33
N TYR A 114 -8.51 0.51 6.21
CA TYR A 114 -8.12 -0.01 4.90
C TYR A 114 -6.65 0.31 4.65
N ALA A 115 -5.89 -0.72 4.26
CA ALA A 115 -4.42 -0.71 4.24
C ALA A 115 -3.82 -0.95 2.83
N PRO A 116 -4.26 -0.28 1.75
CA PRO A 116 -3.82 -0.65 0.41
C PRO A 116 -2.35 -0.35 0.15
N HIS A 117 -1.73 -1.11 -0.76
CA HIS A 117 -0.38 -0.84 -1.25
C HIS A 117 -0.40 -0.06 -2.57
N TYR A 118 0.61 0.79 -2.78
CA TYR A 118 0.82 1.45 -4.05
C TYR A 118 2.31 1.69 -4.34
N TYR A 119 2.78 1.30 -5.52
CA TYR A 119 4.19 1.30 -5.87
C TYR A 119 4.53 2.07 -7.15
N SER A 120 5.83 2.24 -7.38
CA SER A 120 6.41 2.80 -8.61
C SER A 120 6.76 1.71 -9.63
N PRO A 121 7.18 2.08 -10.86
CA PRO A 121 7.65 1.11 -11.86
C PRO A 121 8.80 0.22 -11.40
N SER A 122 9.48 0.55 -10.29
CA SER A 122 10.58 -0.24 -9.77
C SER A 122 10.16 -1.60 -9.22
N VAL A 123 8.89 -1.73 -8.79
CA VAL A 123 8.29 -3.01 -8.42
C VAL A 123 7.77 -3.73 -9.65
N TYR A 124 6.99 -3.04 -10.49
CA TYR A 124 6.53 -3.57 -11.78
C TYR A 124 6.24 -2.45 -12.79
N PRO A 125 6.69 -2.53 -14.06
CA PRO A 125 6.44 -1.51 -15.07
C PRO A 125 4.98 -1.47 -15.51
N GLN A 126 4.11 -0.82 -14.75
CA GLN A 126 2.71 -0.65 -15.12
C GLN A 126 2.58 0.27 -16.34
N ALA A 127 1.88 -0.18 -17.38
CA ALA A 127 1.84 0.53 -18.67
C ALA A 127 1.16 1.90 -18.60
N TYR A 128 0.36 2.18 -17.57
CA TYR A 128 -0.24 3.52 -17.40
C TYR A 128 0.75 4.56 -16.85
N LEU A 129 1.84 4.14 -16.20
CA LEU A 129 2.84 5.05 -15.62
C LEU A 129 3.82 5.63 -16.67
N VAL A 130 3.72 5.18 -17.92
CA VAL A 130 4.47 5.71 -19.07
C VAL A 130 3.55 5.84 -20.29
N GLN A 131 3.96 6.64 -21.27
CA GLN A 131 3.22 6.84 -22.51
C GLN A 131 3.66 5.85 -23.58
N GLY A 132 2.71 5.08 -24.10
CA GLY A 132 2.90 4.09 -25.14
C GLY A 132 3.88 2.98 -24.76
N GLY A 133 4.77 2.64 -25.69
CA GLY A 133 5.70 1.54 -25.54
C GLY A 133 5.10 0.17 -25.88
N LYS A 134 5.99 -0.82 -25.97
CA LYS A 134 5.68 -2.20 -26.29
C LYS A 134 6.05 -3.08 -25.11
N ARG A 135 5.12 -3.94 -24.69
CA ARG A 135 5.36 -4.96 -23.66
C ARG A 135 6.19 -6.11 -24.25
N GLU A 136 7.34 -6.39 -23.65
CA GLU A 136 8.24 -7.49 -24.01
C GLU A 136 8.62 -8.26 -22.75
N GLY A 137 7.89 -9.34 -22.44
CA GLY A 137 7.97 -9.97 -21.12
C GLY A 137 7.43 -9.01 -20.05
N ASP A 138 8.22 -8.76 -19.00
CA ASP A 138 7.83 -7.85 -17.91
C ASP A 138 8.20 -6.38 -18.17
N ILE A 139 9.05 -6.11 -19.17
CA ILE A 139 9.53 -4.75 -19.46
C ILE A 139 8.67 -4.04 -20.52
N LEU A 140 8.78 -2.71 -20.55
CA LEU A 140 8.25 -1.83 -21.58
C LEU A 140 9.42 -1.21 -22.35
N THR A 141 9.42 -1.33 -23.67
CA THR A 141 10.41 -0.69 -24.56
C THR A 141 9.75 0.37 -25.44
N GLY A 142 10.50 1.39 -25.85
CA GLY A 142 9.99 2.45 -26.74
C GLY A 142 8.89 3.34 -26.14
N TYR A 143 8.78 3.38 -24.82
CA TYR A 143 7.87 4.29 -24.12
C TYR A 143 8.44 5.71 -24.04
N ARG A 144 7.58 6.68 -23.71
CA ARG A 144 7.98 8.02 -23.27
C ARG A 144 7.53 8.22 -21.83
N GLU A 145 8.27 9.02 -21.07
CA GLU A 145 7.86 9.39 -19.72
C GLU A 145 6.85 10.55 -19.79
N TRP A 146 5.78 10.47 -18.99
CA TRP A 146 4.81 11.55 -18.86
C TRP A 146 5.45 12.83 -18.28
N ASP A 147 4.86 13.98 -18.58
CA ASP A 147 5.13 15.22 -17.84
C ASP A 147 4.59 15.12 -16.40
N ASP A 148 5.05 16.01 -15.53
CA ASP A 148 4.77 15.94 -14.09
C ASP A 148 3.28 16.05 -13.77
N ALA A 149 2.56 16.99 -14.40
CA ALA A 149 1.14 17.21 -14.14
C ALA A 149 0.31 16.00 -14.59
N THR A 150 0.62 15.44 -15.75
CA THR A 150 -0.04 14.24 -16.26
C THR A 150 0.26 13.02 -15.38
N LEU A 151 1.51 12.81 -14.98
CA LEU A 151 1.89 11.68 -14.12
C LEU A 151 1.24 11.77 -12.73
N GLU A 152 1.15 12.98 -12.16
CA GLU A 152 0.45 13.21 -10.90
C GLU A 152 -1.03 12.83 -11.00
N GLN A 153 -1.71 13.29 -12.05
CA GLN A 153 -3.11 12.93 -12.29
C GLN A 153 -3.30 11.43 -12.47
N ILE A 154 -2.40 10.76 -13.22
CA ILE A 154 -2.46 9.30 -13.42
C ILE A 154 -2.33 8.55 -12.08
N VAL A 155 -1.40 8.96 -11.21
CA VAL A 155 -1.24 8.34 -9.89
C VAL A 155 -2.49 8.55 -9.04
N ALA A 156 -3.08 9.75 -9.06
CA ALA A 156 -4.33 10.03 -8.35
C ALA A 156 -5.50 9.18 -8.90
N ASP A 157 -5.71 9.16 -10.22
CA ASP A 157 -6.84 8.45 -10.85
C ASP A 157 -6.74 6.93 -10.65
N SER A 158 -5.54 6.36 -10.84
CA SER A 158 -5.35 4.92 -10.64
C SER A 158 -5.46 4.52 -9.18
N SER A 159 -5.00 5.35 -8.24
CA SER A 159 -5.22 5.11 -6.80
C SER A 159 -6.71 5.22 -6.45
N GLU A 160 -7.42 6.21 -6.99
CA GLU A 160 -8.85 6.40 -6.78
C GLU A 160 -9.66 5.20 -7.25
N ASP A 161 -9.36 4.70 -8.46
CA ASP A 161 -9.94 3.48 -9.01
C ASP A 161 -9.66 2.23 -8.17
N MET A 162 -8.47 2.13 -7.58
CA MET A 162 -8.05 0.95 -6.82
C MET A 162 -8.64 0.93 -5.40
N PHE A 163 -8.61 2.07 -4.71
CA PHE A 163 -8.98 2.17 -3.29
C PHE A 163 -9.39 3.57 -2.83
N GLY A 164 -8.93 4.65 -3.49
CA GLY A 164 -9.03 6.02 -3.00
C GLY A 164 -10.47 6.50 -2.81
N TYR A 165 -11.41 5.98 -3.59
CA TYR A 165 -12.83 6.32 -3.47
C TYR A 165 -13.43 5.95 -2.09
N LEU A 166 -12.81 5.01 -1.35
CA LEU A 166 -13.27 4.60 -0.03
C LEU A 166 -13.23 5.75 0.99
N ARG A 167 -12.38 6.75 0.78
CA ARG A 167 -12.33 7.97 1.63
C ARG A 167 -13.64 8.73 1.69
N SER A 168 -14.47 8.59 0.65
CA SER A 168 -15.76 9.28 0.53
C SER A 168 -16.96 8.38 0.75
N THR A 169 -16.76 7.05 0.76
CA THR A 169 -17.85 6.08 0.77
C THR A 169 -17.88 5.19 2.01
N GLN A 170 -16.80 5.16 2.80
CA GLN A 170 -16.70 4.36 4.02
C GLN A 170 -16.23 5.22 5.20
N ASP A 171 -16.62 4.80 6.40
CA ASP A 171 -16.20 5.43 7.66
C ASP A 171 -14.77 5.02 8.09
N GLY A 172 -14.20 4.01 7.43
CA GLY A 172 -12.87 3.48 7.74
C GLY A 172 -11.74 4.42 7.30
N ALA A 173 -10.70 4.52 8.13
CA ALA A 173 -9.50 5.28 7.76
C ALA A 173 -8.73 4.57 6.64
N LEU A 174 -8.08 5.33 5.76
CA LEU A 174 -7.18 4.81 4.74
C LEU A 174 -5.73 5.14 5.09
N VAL A 175 -4.93 4.10 5.32
CA VAL A 175 -3.50 4.20 5.61
C VAL A 175 -2.79 3.37 4.55
N LEU A 176 -1.81 3.89 3.81
CA LEU A 176 -1.09 3.02 2.87
C LEU A 176 -0.29 1.99 3.65
N GLY A 177 -0.60 0.70 3.46
CA GLY A 177 0.09 -0.41 4.12
C GLY A 177 1.56 -0.45 3.69
N GLU A 178 1.80 -0.21 2.40
CA GLU A 178 3.13 0.00 1.84
C GLU A 178 3.06 1.00 0.68
N PHE A 179 4.08 1.86 0.61
CA PHE A 179 4.37 2.64 -0.59
C PHE A 179 5.86 2.89 -0.72
N GLY A 180 6.36 3.01 -1.95
CA GLY A 180 7.77 3.29 -2.18
C GLY A 180 8.24 2.93 -3.59
N GLY A 181 9.57 2.93 -3.73
CA GLY A 181 10.25 2.64 -4.98
C GLY A 181 11.72 2.98 -4.92
N LEU A 182 12.47 2.56 -5.94
CA LEU A 182 13.84 3.02 -6.13
C LEU A 182 13.87 4.54 -6.29
N PHE A 183 14.79 5.18 -5.59
CA PHE A 183 14.95 6.62 -5.61
C PHE A 183 16.28 6.99 -6.26
N THR A 184 17.39 6.72 -5.59
CA THR A 184 18.74 7.03 -6.08
C THR A 184 19.18 6.13 -7.24
N GLN A 185 18.59 4.94 -7.37
CA GLN A 185 18.87 4.00 -8.45
C GLN A 185 17.86 4.07 -9.61
N ASP A 186 17.02 5.11 -9.66
CA ASP A 186 16.11 5.33 -10.78
C ASP A 186 16.89 5.69 -12.06
N THR A 187 16.82 4.82 -13.06
CA THR A 187 17.49 4.99 -14.36
C THR A 187 16.58 5.53 -15.46
N HIS A 188 15.31 5.84 -15.15
CA HIS A 188 14.50 6.64 -16.06
C HIS A 188 15.16 8.00 -16.31
N VAL A 189 15.00 8.54 -17.53
CA VAL A 189 15.59 9.82 -17.94
C VAL A 189 14.97 10.96 -17.13
N ASN A 190 13.64 10.95 -16.98
CA ASN A 190 12.89 11.94 -16.21
C ASN A 190 12.56 11.44 -14.79
N LYS A 191 13.24 10.41 -14.29
CA LYS A 191 13.07 9.90 -12.91
C LYS A 191 11.64 9.51 -12.55
N THR A 192 10.96 8.75 -13.42
CA THR A 192 9.57 8.32 -13.18
C THR A 192 9.38 7.53 -11.88
N ASN A 193 10.34 6.72 -11.40
CA ASN A 193 10.18 6.04 -10.10
C ASN A 193 10.13 7.05 -8.95
N GLN A 194 11.05 8.02 -8.93
CA GLN A 194 11.07 9.08 -7.92
C GLN A 194 9.78 9.89 -7.95
N ARG A 195 9.35 10.31 -9.14
CA ARG A 195 8.14 11.13 -9.33
C ARG A 195 6.87 10.41 -8.91
N VAL A 196 6.74 9.11 -9.20
CA VAL A 196 5.59 8.32 -8.72
C VAL A 196 5.55 8.27 -7.20
N THR A 197 6.68 7.96 -6.55
CA THR A 197 6.76 7.95 -5.07
C THR A 197 6.40 9.32 -4.47
N GLN A 198 6.91 10.41 -5.06
CA GLN A 198 6.57 11.77 -4.63
C GLN A 198 5.09 12.12 -4.85
N ASN A 199 4.49 11.66 -5.95
CA ASN A 199 3.06 11.86 -6.22
C ASN A 199 2.18 11.09 -5.25
N VAL A 200 2.58 9.87 -4.84
CA VAL A 200 1.89 9.12 -3.78
C VAL A 200 1.98 9.87 -2.44
N ILE A 201 3.16 10.36 -2.06
CA ILE A 201 3.34 11.19 -0.85
C ILE A 201 2.44 12.42 -0.89
N LYS A 202 2.43 13.13 -2.03
CA LYS A 202 1.58 14.31 -2.23
C LYS A 202 0.10 13.96 -2.12
N MET A 203 -0.35 12.87 -2.75
CA MET A 203 -1.72 12.38 -2.67
C MET A 203 -2.15 12.12 -1.22
N VAL A 204 -1.36 11.33 -0.48
CA VAL A 204 -1.64 10.97 0.91
C VAL A 204 -1.65 12.19 1.82
N ALA A 205 -0.67 13.10 1.66
CA ALA A 205 -0.55 14.27 2.52
C ALA A 205 -1.61 15.35 2.26
N SER A 206 -2.04 15.53 1.01
CA SER A 206 -2.88 16.67 0.61
C SER A 206 -4.36 16.36 0.47
N GLN A 207 -4.74 15.12 0.17
CA GLN A 207 -6.13 14.80 -0.08
C GLN A 207 -6.86 14.33 1.20
N PRO A 208 -8.11 14.76 1.45
CA PRO A 208 -8.85 14.39 2.64
C PRO A 208 -9.16 12.89 2.69
N GLY A 209 -9.23 12.33 3.90
CA GLY A 209 -9.58 10.92 4.16
C GLY A 209 -8.41 9.94 4.20
N TYR A 210 -7.21 10.35 3.75
CA TYR A 210 -5.99 9.61 4.04
C TYR A 210 -5.50 9.91 5.47
N ALA A 211 -5.02 8.88 6.15
CA ALA A 211 -4.52 8.92 7.52
C ALA A 211 -3.00 8.62 7.64
N GLY A 212 -2.29 8.54 6.51
CA GLY A 212 -0.85 8.33 6.44
C GLY A 212 -0.47 7.06 5.67
N GLY A 213 0.71 6.51 5.97
CA GLY A 213 1.18 5.26 5.38
C GLY A 213 2.55 4.84 5.89
N TYR A 214 2.94 3.60 5.59
CA TYR A 214 4.25 3.04 5.90
C TYR A 214 5.10 2.99 4.63
N VAL A 215 6.27 3.63 4.66
CA VAL A 215 7.20 3.58 3.53
C VAL A 215 7.87 2.21 3.50
N TRP A 216 7.90 1.60 2.32
CA TRP A 216 8.74 0.44 2.02
C TRP A 216 10.08 0.94 1.43
N SER A 217 11.19 0.89 2.18
CA SER A 217 11.29 0.45 3.58
C SER A 217 12.41 1.19 4.32
N LEU A 218 12.50 0.97 5.64
CA LEU A 218 13.69 1.36 6.40
C LEU A 218 14.94 0.57 5.93
N ASN A 219 14.74 -0.71 5.63
CA ASN A 219 15.77 -1.69 5.35
C ASN A 219 16.46 -1.43 3.99
N PRO A 220 17.80 -1.35 3.95
CA PRO A 220 18.53 -1.08 2.72
C PRO A 220 18.50 -2.25 1.72
N GLU A 221 18.28 -3.47 2.20
CA GLU A 221 18.23 -4.69 1.38
C GLU A 221 16.86 -4.96 0.73
N SER A 222 15.89 -4.05 0.85
CA SER A 222 14.60 -4.15 0.17
C SER A 222 14.79 -4.23 -1.35
N GLY A 223 14.33 -5.33 -1.94
CA GLY A 223 14.54 -5.65 -3.34
C GLY A 223 13.53 -4.99 -4.29
N TYR A 224 14.02 -4.59 -5.46
CA TYR A 224 13.24 -4.08 -6.59
C TYR A 224 13.71 -4.73 -7.89
N GLU A 225 12.79 -5.00 -8.80
CA GLU A 225 13.07 -5.73 -10.03
C GLU A 225 13.42 -4.83 -11.22
N PHE A 226 13.17 -3.51 -11.12
CA PHE A 226 13.31 -2.60 -12.26
C PHE A 226 13.94 -1.27 -11.85
N SER A 227 15.00 -0.83 -12.54
CA SER A 227 15.54 0.53 -12.36
C SER A 227 14.91 1.54 -13.32
N ALA A 228 14.35 1.05 -14.43
CA ALA A 228 13.45 1.78 -15.31
C ALA A 228 12.43 0.80 -15.92
N SER A 229 11.36 1.31 -16.53
CA SER A 229 10.32 0.46 -17.14
C SER A 229 10.85 -0.50 -18.21
N GLY A 230 12.00 -0.18 -18.81
CA GLY A 230 12.71 -0.99 -19.80
C GLY A 230 13.89 -1.82 -19.27
N THR A 231 14.20 -1.72 -17.98
CA THR A 231 15.45 -2.24 -17.40
C THR A 231 15.14 -3.17 -16.21
N LYS A 232 15.05 -4.47 -16.48
CA LYS A 232 14.91 -5.51 -15.45
C LYS A 232 16.26 -5.85 -14.82
N GLY A 233 16.28 -6.10 -13.52
CA GLY A 233 17.46 -6.47 -12.75
C GLY A 233 17.10 -6.85 -11.31
N TYR A 234 18.05 -6.71 -10.40
CA TYR A 234 17.80 -6.79 -8.96
C TYR A 234 18.54 -5.62 -8.30
N PHE A 235 17.77 -4.73 -7.71
CA PHE A 235 18.25 -3.51 -7.08
C PHE A 235 17.82 -3.52 -5.62
N MET A 236 18.64 -2.97 -4.73
CA MET A 236 18.34 -2.89 -3.31
C MET A 236 18.38 -1.45 -2.86
N GLU A 237 17.31 -0.96 -2.25
CA GLU A 237 17.27 0.39 -1.71
C GLU A 237 16.28 0.49 -0.55
N GLY A 238 16.65 1.26 0.47
CA GLY A 238 15.77 1.65 1.57
C GLY A 238 16.11 3.05 2.05
N LEU A 239 15.51 3.43 3.18
CA LEU A 239 15.80 4.70 3.84
C LEU A 239 17.21 4.72 4.44
N LEU A 240 17.70 3.58 4.92
CA LEU A 240 19.10 3.41 5.27
C LEU A 240 19.92 2.97 4.05
N THR A 241 21.22 3.19 4.11
CA THR A 241 22.20 2.56 3.21
C THR A 241 22.59 1.17 3.72
N LEU A 242 23.21 0.35 2.87
CA LEU A 242 23.56 -1.06 3.18
C LEU A 242 24.45 -1.24 4.42
N ASP A 243 25.09 -0.19 4.90
CA ASP A 243 25.86 -0.20 6.15
C ASP A 243 25.01 -0.05 7.42
N TRP A 244 23.70 0.14 7.29
CA TRP A 244 22.74 0.34 8.39
C TRP A 244 23.01 1.56 9.27
N VAL A 245 23.86 2.49 8.81
CA VAL A 245 24.28 3.67 9.57
C VAL A 245 23.91 4.95 8.83
N HIS A 246 24.20 5.04 7.54
CA HIS A 246 23.91 6.25 6.78
C HIS A 246 22.49 6.23 6.20
N VAL A 247 21.98 7.43 5.94
CA VAL A 247 20.62 7.65 5.43
C VAL A 247 20.68 7.97 3.95
N ASN A 248 19.79 7.36 3.18
CA ASN A 248 19.45 7.76 1.83
C ASN A 248 18.78 9.14 1.87
N THR A 249 19.61 10.20 1.86
CA THR A 249 19.17 11.58 2.05
C THR A 249 18.16 12.02 0.98
N PRO A 250 18.33 11.69 -0.32
CA PRO A 250 17.31 12.00 -1.34
C PRO A 250 15.93 11.40 -1.04
N LEU A 251 15.86 10.13 -0.62
CA LEU A 251 14.59 9.50 -0.24
C LEU A 251 14.01 10.13 1.02
N LEU A 252 14.84 10.40 2.05
CA LEU A 252 14.38 11.08 3.27
C LEU A 252 13.77 12.45 2.96
N GLN A 253 14.42 13.25 2.10
CA GLN A 253 13.93 14.55 1.67
C GLN A 253 12.58 14.45 0.94
N ALA A 254 12.38 13.42 0.11
CA ALA A 254 11.09 13.19 -0.51
C ALA A 254 10.00 12.88 0.53
N LEU A 255 10.32 12.10 1.55
CA LEU A 255 9.40 11.74 2.64
C LEU A 255 9.00 12.93 3.51
N GLU A 256 9.76 14.03 3.52
CA GLU A 256 9.35 15.26 4.23
C GLU A 256 8.02 15.82 3.72
N GLY A 257 7.58 15.47 2.50
CA GLY A 257 6.23 15.80 2.01
C GLY A 257 5.11 15.29 2.92
N MET A 258 5.32 14.18 3.63
CA MET A 258 4.38 13.63 4.61
C MET A 258 4.20 14.54 5.83
N ASN A 259 5.13 15.46 6.11
CA ASN A 259 4.98 16.43 7.20
C ASN A 259 3.81 17.40 6.98
N SER A 260 3.26 17.46 5.76
CA SER A 260 2.09 18.27 5.43
C SER A 260 0.76 17.56 5.68
N LEU A 261 0.78 16.32 6.19
CA LEU A 261 -0.43 15.56 6.48
C LEU A 261 -1.32 16.30 7.48
N ASN A 262 -2.61 16.40 7.15
CA ASN A 262 -3.59 17.05 8.02
C ASN A 262 -3.63 16.40 9.41
N ASN A 263 -3.66 17.22 10.46
CA ASN A 263 -3.69 16.80 11.86
C ASN A 263 -2.48 15.95 12.32
N LEU A 264 -1.37 15.95 11.55
CA LEU A 264 -0.14 15.29 11.97
C LEU A 264 0.33 15.88 13.30
N THR A 265 0.35 15.04 14.32
CA THR A 265 0.82 15.39 15.65
C THR A 265 1.92 14.42 16.03
N PRO A 266 3.10 14.89 16.48
CA PRO A 266 4.12 14.00 17.02
C PRO A 266 3.53 13.16 18.14
N PHE A 267 3.90 11.87 18.17
CA PHE A 267 3.50 11.01 19.25
C PHE A 267 3.96 11.64 20.59
N PRO A 268 3.07 11.84 21.58
CA PRO A 268 3.44 12.53 22.80
C PRO A 268 4.52 11.73 23.55
N CYS A 269 5.56 12.40 24.01
CA CYS A 269 6.51 11.78 24.94
C CYS A 269 5.75 11.38 26.20
N LEU A 270 5.54 10.09 26.41
CA LEU A 270 4.97 9.60 27.66
C LEU A 270 5.98 9.82 28.78
N LYS A 271 5.58 10.54 29.82
CA LYS A 271 6.37 10.60 31.05
C LYS A 271 6.32 9.20 31.66
N MET A 272 7.46 8.49 31.63
CA MET A 272 7.65 7.24 32.37
C MET A 272 7.64 7.50 33.88
#